data_AF-A0A2E0QQB0-F1
#
_entry.id   AF-A0A2E0QQB0-F1
#
_cell.length_a   1.000
_cell.length_b   1.000
_cell.length_c   1.000
_cell.angle_alpha   90.00
_cell.angle_beta   90.00
_cell.angle_gamma   90.00
#
_symmetry.space_group_name_H-M   'P 1'
#
loop_
_entity.id
_entity.type
_entity.pdbx_description
1 polymer ?
#
loop_
_entity_poly.entity_id
_entity_poly.type
_entity_poly.pdbx_seq_one_letter_code
_entity_poly.pdbx_strand_id
1 'polypeptide(L)'
;MSNRQLEENQQEDWDRRLAEELGITYDEICELSYDVDTNESSDGLVYNLVIRFSNGNPPEILKKISGLENNCIRIPAWDSDQ
;
A
#
# COMPACT_ATOMS: atom_id res chain seq x y z
N MET A 1 -13.50 -22.83 -11.73
CA MET A 1 -13.51 -21.79 -10.69
C MET A 1 -12.53 -20.73 -11.14
N SER A 2 -13.04 -19.53 -11.38
CA SER A 2 -12.40 -18.52 -12.21
C SER A 2 -11.32 -17.77 -11.45
N ASN A 3 -10.12 -17.63 -12.03
CA ASN A 3 -9.02 -16.84 -11.46
C ASN A 3 -9.39 -15.36 -11.18
N ARG A 4 -10.44 -14.83 -11.82
CA ARG A 4 -10.91 -13.45 -11.59
C ARG A 4 -11.33 -13.15 -10.15
N GLN A 5 -11.89 -14.12 -9.43
CA GLN A 5 -12.36 -13.89 -8.04
C GLN A 5 -11.20 -13.87 -7.02
N LEU A 6 -10.04 -14.43 -7.39
CA LEU A 6 -8.87 -14.45 -6.52
C LEU A 6 -8.15 -13.10 -6.52
N GLU A 7 -8.10 -12.42 -7.66
CA GLU A 7 -7.43 -11.12 -7.82
C GLU A 7 -8.18 -10.01 -7.08
N GLU A 8 -9.51 -10.01 -7.14
CA GLU A 8 -10.35 -9.02 -6.43
C GLU A 8 -10.21 -9.15 -4.90
N ASN A 9 -10.29 -10.36 -4.35
CA ASN A 9 -10.14 -10.56 -2.90
C ASN A 9 -8.75 -10.14 -2.38
N GLN A 10 -7.68 -10.44 -3.13
CA GLN A 10 -6.32 -10.12 -2.71
C GLN A 10 -6.07 -8.61 -2.69
N GLN A 11 -6.66 -7.87 -3.64
CA GLN A 11 -6.57 -6.42 -3.71
C GLN A 11 -7.32 -5.75 -2.55
N GLU A 12 -8.54 -6.22 -2.23
CA GLU A 12 -9.32 -5.68 -1.10
C GLU A 12 -8.63 -5.88 0.25
N ASP A 13 -8.01 -7.05 0.47
CA ASP A 13 -7.32 -7.35 1.72
C ASP A 13 -6.02 -6.55 1.85
N TRP A 14 -5.34 -6.29 0.73
CA TRP A 14 -4.20 -5.39 0.68
C TRP A 14 -4.59 -3.96 1.04
N ASP A 15 -5.62 -3.43 0.39
CA ASP A 15 -6.12 -2.06 0.61
C ASP A 15 -6.57 -1.88 2.06
N ARG A 16 -7.32 -2.85 2.62
CA ARG A 16 -7.75 -2.79 4.03
C ARG A 16 -6.56 -2.73 4.99
N ARG A 17 -5.61 -3.65 4.84
CA ARG A 17 -4.40 -3.71 5.67
C ARG A 17 -3.60 -2.41 5.56
N LEU A 18 -3.43 -1.92 4.34
CA LEU A 18 -2.72 -0.68 4.10
C LEU A 18 -3.45 0.51 4.73
N ALA A 19 -4.77 0.60 4.60
CA ALA A 19 -5.56 1.66 5.24
C ALA A 19 -5.39 1.64 6.77
N GLU A 20 -5.43 0.46 7.39
CA GLU A 20 -5.20 0.30 8.84
C GLU A 20 -3.80 0.79 9.26
N GLU A 21 -2.75 0.43 8.51
CA GLU A 21 -1.37 0.84 8.79
C GLU A 21 -1.17 2.36 8.62
N LEU A 22 -1.79 2.93 7.58
CA LEU A 22 -1.73 4.36 7.31
C LEU A 22 -2.60 5.17 8.30
N GLY A 23 -3.55 4.53 8.99
CA GLY A 23 -4.51 5.20 9.87
C GLY A 23 -5.62 5.95 9.12
N ILE A 24 -5.95 5.49 7.91
CA ILE A 24 -7.05 6.01 7.07
C ILE A 24 -8.13 4.94 6.90
N THR A 25 -9.27 5.31 6.29
CA THR A 25 -10.31 4.33 6.00
C THR A 25 -10.06 3.60 4.68
N TYR A 26 -10.71 2.44 4.51
CA TYR A 26 -10.69 1.68 3.27
C TYR A 26 -11.21 2.51 2.07
N ASP A 27 -12.31 3.25 2.24
CA ASP A 27 -12.81 4.14 1.19
C ASP A 27 -11.79 5.23 0.82
N GLU A 28 -11.10 5.80 1.82
CA GLU A 28 -10.06 6.80 1.58
C GLU A 28 -8.92 6.23 0.76
N ILE A 29 -8.48 5.00 1.03
CA ILE A 29 -7.39 4.40 0.26
C ILE A 29 -7.80 3.98 -1.13
N CYS A 30 -9.04 3.54 -1.33
CA CYS A 30 -9.59 3.24 -2.65
C CYS A 30 -9.75 4.51 -3.50
N GLU A 31 -9.95 5.68 -2.89
CA GLU A 31 -9.93 6.97 -3.59
C GLU A 31 -8.51 7.45 -3.93
N LEU A 32 -7.50 6.95 -3.21
CA LEU A 32 -6.10 7.30 -3.44
C LEU A 32 -5.51 6.51 -4.61
N SER A 33 -4.82 7.22 -5.49
CA SER A 33 -4.02 6.60 -6.54
C SER A 33 -2.57 6.48 -6.08
N TYR A 34 -2.13 5.26 -5.81
CA TYR A 34 -0.79 4.95 -5.35
C TYR A 34 -0.17 3.83 -6.20
N ASP A 35 1.16 3.80 -6.23
CA ASP A 35 1.95 2.79 -6.90
C ASP A 35 2.71 1.97 -5.86
N VAL A 36 2.75 0.64 -6.03
CA VAL A 36 3.45 -0.25 -5.11
C VAL A 36 4.77 -0.65 -5.77
N ASP A 37 5.86 -0.10 -5.22
CA ASP A 37 7.21 -0.43 -5.64
C ASP A 37 7.82 -1.44 -4.66
N THR A 38 8.71 -2.28 -5.15
CA THR A 38 9.32 -3.35 -4.37
C THR A 38 10.80 -3.05 -4.27
N ASN A 39 11.27 -2.75 -3.06
CA ASN A 39 12.69 -2.50 -2.84
C ASN A 39 13.41 -3.85 -2.68
N GLU A 40 13.85 -4.38 -3.83
CA GLU A 40 14.63 -5.60 -3.95
C GLU A 40 16.13 -5.33 -4.03
N SER A 41 16.92 -6.21 -3.41
CA SER A 41 18.38 -6.25 -3.62
C SER A 41 18.72 -6.71 -5.03
N SER A 42 19.96 -6.47 -5.49
CA SER A 42 20.50 -7.15 -6.68
C SER A 42 20.49 -8.69 -6.58
N ASP A 43 20.28 -9.23 -5.38
CA ASP A 43 20.15 -10.67 -5.12
C ASP A 43 18.70 -11.19 -5.23
N GLY A 44 17.72 -10.32 -5.56
CA GLY A 44 16.29 -10.67 -5.66
C GLY A 44 15.56 -10.79 -4.33
N LEU A 45 16.17 -10.36 -3.22
CA LEU A 45 15.57 -10.30 -1.89
C LEU A 45 14.78 -9.01 -1.72
N VAL A 46 13.46 -9.13 -1.52
CA VAL A 46 12.57 -8.02 -1.18
C VAL A 46 12.68 -7.70 0.30
N TYR A 47 13.16 -6.50 0.63
CA TYR A 47 13.26 -6.08 2.03
C TYR A 47 12.01 -5.36 2.52
N ASN A 48 11.43 -4.53 1.66
CA ASN A 48 10.26 -3.72 1.98
C ASN A 48 9.55 -3.27 0.70
N LEU A 49 8.32 -2.82 0.90
CA LEU A 49 7.48 -2.26 -0.15
C LEU A 49 7.48 -0.75 0.03
N VAL A 50 7.64 -0.04 -1.08
CA VAL A 50 7.60 1.41 -1.11
C VAL A 50 6.33 1.81 -1.82
N ILE A 51 5.37 2.31 -1.06
CA ILE A 51 4.12 2.80 -1.62
C ILE A 51 4.27 4.29 -1.93
N ARG A 52 4.07 4.63 -3.19
CA ARG A 52 4.24 5.97 -3.73
C ARG A 52 2.90 6.55 -4.14
N PHE A 53 2.46 7.56 -3.41
CA PHE A 53 1.23 8.28 -3.70
C PHE A 53 1.44 9.30 -4.82
N SER A 54 0.49 9.38 -5.74
CA SER A 54 0.49 10.37 -6.80
C SER A 54 0.19 11.78 -6.25
N ASN A 55 0.81 12.79 -6.85
CA ASN A 55 0.58 14.20 -6.50
C ASN A 55 -0.84 14.72 -6.81
N GLY A 56 -1.64 13.94 -7.54
CA GLY A 56 -3.05 14.22 -7.82
C GLY A 56 -4.00 13.83 -6.69
N ASN A 57 -3.49 13.18 -5.64
CA ASN A 57 -4.30 12.71 -4.53
C ASN A 57 -4.73 13.84 -3.58
N PRO A 58 -5.85 13.65 -2.86
CA PRO A 58 -6.32 14.62 -1.88
C PRO A 58 -5.28 14.81 -0.75
N PRO A 59 -4.71 16.02 -0.58
CA PRO A 59 -3.71 16.25 0.46
C PRO A 59 -4.30 16.16 1.87
N GLU A 60 -5.63 16.25 2.01
CA GLU A 60 -6.33 16.07 3.28
C GLU A 60 -6.23 14.62 3.78
N ILE A 61 -6.34 13.64 2.88
CA ILE A 61 -6.18 12.21 3.21
C ILE A 61 -4.70 11.92 3.46
N LEU A 62 -3.80 12.40 2.57
CA LEU A 62 -2.36 12.20 2.73
C LEU A 62 -1.82 12.74 4.07
N LYS A 63 -2.40 13.82 4.60
CA LYS A 63 -2.05 14.38 5.91
C LYS A 63 -2.48 13.51 7.09
N LYS A 64 -3.49 12.65 6.93
CA LYS A 64 -3.90 11.69 7.96
C LYS A 64 -2.94 10.51 8.03
N ILE A 65 -2.28 10.19 6.92
CA ILE A 65 -1.36 9.08 6.81
C ILE A 65 -0.20 9.26 7.80
N SER A 66 -0.12 8.35 8.75
CA SER A 66 0.98 8.31 9.72
C SER A 66 2.22 7.68 9.07
N GLY A 67 3.36 8.36 9.16
CA GLY A 67 4.62 7.87 8.57
C GLY A 67 4.81 8.17 7.08
N LEU A 68 3.96 9.01 6.48
CA LEU A 68 4.14 9.47 5.09
C LEU A 68 5.32 10.44 4.97
N GLU A 69 6.33 10.09 4.16
CA GLU A 69 7.49 10.92 3.85
C GLU A 69 7.56 11.19 2.34
N ASN A 70 7.45 12.47 1.92
CA ASN A 70 7.52 12.86 0.49
C ASN A 70 6.53 12.10 -0.41
N ASN A 71 5.30 11.87 0.06
CA ASN A 71 4.29 11.04 -0.63
C ASN A 71 4.72 9.59 -0.84
N CYS A 72 5.71 9.12 -0.07
CA CYS A 72 6.15 7.75 -0.06
C CYS A 72 6.02 7.21 1.36
N ILE A 73 5.59 5.96 1.49
CA ILE A 73 5.67 5.23 2.75
C ILE A 73 6.36 3.91 2.51
N ARG A 74 7.24 3.53 3.43
CA ARG A 74 7.93 2.25 3.40
C ARG A 74 7.27 1.36 4.43
N ILE A 75 6.58 0.34 3.95
CA ILE A 75 5.99 -0.68 4.79
C ILE A 75 6.84 -1.94 4.66
N PRO A 76 7.00 -2.73 5.74
CA PRO A 76 7.60 -4.05 5.61
C PRO A 76 6.87 -4.84 4.52
N ALA A 77 7.58 -5.70 3.79
CA ALA A 77 6.89 -6.72 3.00
C ALA A 77 6.01 -7.48 3.99
N TRP A 78 4.69 -7.47 3.77
CA TRP A 78 3.69 -8.06 4.66
C TRP A 78 3.78 -9.59 4.57
N ASP A 79 4.92 -10.10 5.00
CA ASP A 79 5.40 -11.46 5.02
C ASP A 79 6.34 -11.53 6.22
N SER A 80 5.76 -11.28 7.39
CA SER A 80 6.46 -11.33 8.67
C SER A 80 5.46 -11.55 9.79
N ASP A 81 4.64 -12.61 9.68
CA ASP A 81 4.22 -13.35 10.87
C ASP A 81 4.09 -14.85 10.52
N GLN A 82 5.20 -15.56 10.79
CA GLN A 82 5.37 -16.97 11.14
C GLN A 82 4.96 -18.08 10.15
#